data_AF-A0A5C6CRM0-F1
#
_entry.id   AF-A0A5C6CRM0-F1
#
_cell.length_a   1.000
_cell.length_b   1.000
_cell.length_c   1.000
_cell.angle_alpha   90.00
_cell.angle_beta   90.00
_cell.angle_gamma   90.00
#
_symmetry.space_group_name_H-M   'P 1'
#
loop_
_entity.id
_entity.type
_entity.pdbx_description
1 polymer ?
#
loop_
_entity_poly.entity_id
_entity_poly.type
_entity_poly.pdbx_seq_one_letter_code
_entity_poly.pdbx_strand_id
1 'polypeptide(L)'
;MDDPSTAPQHRPQGRARRQWSLREFLGLVTIGMLGVALVVLLGRVRRAETELVRLRQEHGYLEPSTAEEIAASRAPSDQPLTYRARVRVPDQPRYRVCYSTWWPKNTSAPEWFAAVDLPPGESVVTVKIGSDPRDSQWKITATVQSERGTKRLATVLPAEHVTIFRGTHDALRLGIGNETVRAGTSSSIRLIDDRWLAGNAGVLLYGDKPPSENQVGVFAELQPDQGPI
;
A
#
# COMPACT_ATOMS: atom_id res chain seq x y z
N MET A 1 63.05 27.96 84.74
CA MET A 1 62.46 29.11 84.01
C MET A 1 62.90 28.96 82.57
N ASP A 2 62.40 28.00 81.79
CA ASP A 2 60.98 27.63 81.49
C ASP A 2 60.22 28.91 81.11
N ASP A 3 59.73 29.16 79.88
CA ASP A 3 59.01 28.34 78.89
C ASP A 3 58.94 29.19 77.54
N PRO A 4 58.19 28.87 76.46
CA PRO A 4 58.57 27.99 75.34
C PRO A 4 58.26 28.51 73.90
N SER A 5 58.50 27.63 72.92
CA SER A 5 57.64 27.35 71.76
C SER A 5 57.37 28.44 70.71
N THR A 6 58.12 28.38 69.61
CA THR A 6 57.64 28.78 68.28
C THR A 6 57.22 27.55 67.48
N ALA A 7 55.94 27.17 67.61
CA ALA A 7 55.28 26.27 66.67
C ALA A 7 54.67 27.06 65.49
N PRO A 8 54.83 26.62 64.23
CA PRO A 8 54.20 27.27 63.09
C PRO A 8 52.68 26.98 63.08
N GLN A 9 51.88 28.04 63.04
CA GLN A 9 50.42 27.98 62.94
C GLN A 9 49.99 27.36 61.60
N HIS A 10 49.45 26.16 61.63
CA HIS A 10 48.70 25.59 60.51
C HIS A 10 47.35 26.33 60.39
N ARG A 11 47.18 27.11 59.30
CA ARG A 11 45.87 27.66 58.94
C ARG A 11 44.90 26.51 58.60
N PRO A 12 43.71 26.42 59.21
CA PRO A 12 42.69 25.50 58.71
C PRO A 12 42.18 26.02 57.36
N GLN A 13 42.38 25.23 56.32
CA GLN A 13 41.76 25.41 55.02
C GLN A 13 40.24 25.42 55.21
N GLY A 14 39.61 26.55 54.93
CA GLY A 14 38.16 26.65 54.85
C GLY A 14 37.63 25.66 53.82
N ARG A 15 36.88 24.64 54.27
CA ARG A 15 36.06 23.81 53.39
C ARG A 15 35.09 24.74 52.67
N ALA A 16 35.35 25.00 51.40
CA ALA A 16 34.41 25.67 50.51
C ALA A 16 33.11 24.85 50.45
N ARG A 17 32.14 25.22 51.29
CA ARG A 17 30.78 24.71 51.21
C ARG A 17 30.22 25.26 49.90
N ARG A 18 30.21 24.42 48.87
CA ARG A 18 29.70 24.72 47.53
C ARG A 18 28.18 24.96 47.65
N GLN A 19 27.80 26.20 47.96
CA GLN A 19 26.42 26.62 48.04
C GLN A 19 25.95 26.87 46.62
N TRP A 20 25.17 25.94 46.09
CA TRP A 20 24.57 26.07 44.77
C TRP A 20 23.53 27.18 44.82
N SER A 21 23.64 28.12 43.89
CA SER A 21 22.68 29.21 43.75
C SER A 21 21.32 28.65 43.35
N LEU A 22 20.23 29.19 43.90
CA LEU A 22 18.86 28.81 43.52
C LEU A 22 18.65 28.86 41.99
N ARG A 23 19.34 29.78 41.29
CA ARG A 23 19.34 29.89 39.83
C ARG A 23 20.01 28.69 39.13
N GLU A 24 21.09 28.16 39.70
CA GLU A 24 21.77 26.96 39.17
C GLU A 24 20.90 25.72 39.35
N PHE A 25 20.21 25.61 40.50
CA PHE A 25 19.26 24.52 40.75
C PHE A 25 18.05 24.58 39.80
N LEU A 26 17.45 25.77 39.62
CA LEU A 26 16.35 25.96 38.66
C LEU A 26 16.78 25.66 37.22
N GLY A 27 17.99 26.08 36.83
CA GLY A 27 18.55 25.78 35.51
C GLY A 27 18.69 24.28 35.28
N LEU A 28 19.23 23.55 36.25
CA LEU A 28 19.37 22.09 36.16
C LEU A 28 18.05 21.35 36.13
N VAL A 29 17.07 21.78 36.93
CA VAL A 29 15.71 21.19 36.90
C VAL A 29 15.06 21.42 35.53
N THR A 30 15.22 22.61 34.95
CA THR A 30 14.66 22.93 33.63
C THR A 30 15.31 22.08 32.53
N ILE A 31 16.64 21.96 32.53
CA ILE A 31 17.38 21.11 31.60
C ILE A 31 16.97 19.64 31.78
N GLY A 32 16.83 19.18 33.03
CA GLY A 32 16.37 17.82 33.35
C GLY A 32 14.98 17.54 32.79
N MET A 33 14.01 18.43 33.03
CA MET A 33 12.66 18.30 32.49
C MET A 33 12.65 18.33 30.97
N LEU A 34 13.44 19.21 30.34
CA LEU A 34 13.54 19.27 28.88
C LEU A 34 14.12 17.97 28.31
N GLY A 35 15.15 17.41 28.96
CA GLY A 35 15.73 16.12 28.59
C GLY A 35 14.73 14.98 28.69
N VAL A 36 13.96 14.91 29.78
CA VAL A 36 12.90 13.90 29.96
C VAL A 36 11.81 14.07 28.91
N ALA A 37 11.35 15.29 28.65
CA ALA A 37 10.35 15.58 27.63
C ALA A 37 10.83 15.16 26.23
N LEU A 38 12.09 15.45 25.89
CA LEU A 38 12.70 15.07 24.62
C LEU A 38 12.77 13.54 24.47
N VAL A 39 13.18 12.82 25.51
CA VAL A 39 13.23 11.34 25.52
C VAL A 39 11.82 10.75 25.34
N VAL A 40 10.81 11.30 26.01
CA VAL A 40 9.42 10.86 25.86
C VAL A 40 8.89 11.13 24.44
N LEU A 41 9.19 12.29 23.86
CA LEU A 41 8.83 12.64 22.49
C LEU A 41 9.48 11.68 21.49
N LEU A 42 10.79 11.45 21.59
CA LEU A 42 11.52 10.50 20.76
C LEU A 42 10.96 9.07 20.89
N GLY A 43 10.63 8.65 22.11
CA GLY A 43 10.01 7.35 22.38
C GLY A 43 8.64 7.21 21.72
N ARG A 44 7.80 8.26 21.77
CA ARG A 44 6.50 8.29 21.10
C ARG A 44 6.63 8.23 19.59
N VAL A 45 7.56 8.99 19.00
CA VAL A 45 7.80 8.99 17.55
C VAL A 45 8.21 7.58 17.09
N ARG A 46 9.18 6.96 17.76
CA ARG A 46 9.63 5.60 17.40
C ARG A 46 8.51 4.55 17.51
N ARG A 47 7.64 4.65 18.52
CA ARG A 47 6.47 3.76 18.66
C ARG A 47 5.47 3.97 17.51
N ALA A 48 5.18 5.22 17.16
CA ALA A 48 4.31 5.53 16.03
C ALA A 48 4.88 5.02 14.69
N GLU A 49 6.19 5.14 14.48
CA GLU A 49 6.87 4.61 13.29
C GLU A 49 6.80 3.08 13.21
N THR A 50 7.00 2.38 14.33
CA THR A 50 6.90 0.91 14.37
C THR A 50 5.47 0.43 14.15
N GLU A 51 4.48 1.12 14.72
CA GLU A 51 3.07 0.82 14.50
C GLU A 51 2.67 1.10 13.04
N LEU A 52 3.18 2.19 12.43
CA LEU A 52 3.00 2.45 10.99
C LEU A 52 3.63 1.36 10.14
N VAL A 53 4.86 0.91 10.42
CA VAL A 53 5.51 -0.18 9.66
C VAL A 53 4.70 -1.47 9.78
N ARG A 54 4.21 -1.79 10.98
CA ARG A 54 3.36 -2.96 11.21
C ARG A 54 2.04 -2.86 10.45
N LEU A 55 1.34 -1.74 10.54
CA LEU A 55 0.09 -1.49 9.79
C LEU A 55 0.31 -1.53 8.27
N ARG A 56 1.46 -1.04 7.81
CA ARG A 56 1.87 -1.10 6.41
C ARG A 56 2.09 -2.54 5.93
N GLN A 57 2.66 -3.40 6.78
CA GLN A 57 2.76 -4.83 6.50
C GLN A 57 1.38 -5.52 6.52
N GLU A 58 0.51 -5.14 7.45
CA GLU A 58 -0.85 -5.72 7.58
C GLU A 58 -1.80 -5.29 6.45
N HIS A 59 -1.62 -4.10 5.87
CA HIS A 59 -2.53 -3.54 4.85
C HIS A 59 -1.97 -3.47 3.43
N GLY A 60 -0.78 -4.05 3.19
CA GLY A 60 -0.03 -3.94 1.95
C GLY A 60 0.54 -2.53 1.80
N TYR A 61 1.86 -2.39 1.84
CA TYR A 61 2.52 -1.11 1.65
C TYR A 61 2.84 -0.91 0.18
N LEU A 62 2.68 0.31 -0.29
CA LEU A 62 3.27 0.73 -1.55
C LEU A 62 4.59 1.40 -1.22
N GLU A 63 5.70 0.88 -1.73
CA GLU A 63 6.98 1.54 -1.49
C GLU A 63 7.05 2.91 -2.17
N PRO A 64 7.78 3.88 -1.57
CA PRO A 64 8.00 5.17 -2.20
C PRO A 64 8.65 4.96 -3.58
N SER A 65 8.02 5.52 -4.59
CA SER A 65 8.48 5.48 -5.98
C SER A 65 8.62 6.91 -6.50
N THR A 66 9.40 7.10 -7.56
CA THR A 66 9.76 8.45 -8.02
C THR A 66 8.61 9.11 -8.78
N ALA A 67 8.73 10.39 -9.13
CA ALA A 67 7.73 11.09 -9.94
C ALA A 67 7.63 10.56 -11.39
N GLU A 68 8.53 9.66 -11.80
CA GLU A 68 8.60 9.08 -13.15
C GLU A 68 8.23 7.59 -13.17
N GLU A 69 7.74 7.07 -12.05
CA GLU A 69 7.39 5.66 -11.89
C GLU A 69 5.92 5.51 -11.52
N ILE A 70 5.28 4.51 -12.11
CA ILE A 70 4.07 3.92 -11.57
C ILE A 70 4.44 2.78 -10.63
N ALA A 71 3.64 2.59 -9.59
CA ALA A 71 3.82 1.49 -8.67
C ALA A 71 2.47 0.87 -8.30
N ALA A 72 2.46 -0.45 -8.11
CA ALA A 72 1.29 -1.16 -7.65
C ALA A 72 1.69 -2.29 -6.69
N SER A 73 0.86 -2.55 -5.68
CA SER A 73 0.97 -3.73 -4.83
C SER A 73 -0.42 -4.28 -4.51
N ARG A 74 -0.52 -5.59 -4.29
CA ARG A 74 -1.77 -6.20 -3.89
C ARG A 74 -2.14 -5.74 -2.48
N ALA A 75 -3.39 -5.34 -2.30
CA ALA A 75 -3.96 -5.09 -0.99
C ALA A 75 -4.78 -6.31 -0.54
N PRO A 76 -4.77 -6.63 0.76
CA PRO A 76 -5.54 -7.76 1.28
C PRO A 76 -7.05 -7.52 1.11
N SER A 77 -7.74 -8.61 0.80
CA SER A 77 -9.20 -8.72 0.74
C SER A 77 -9.61 -10.09 1.26
N ASP A 78 -10.52 -10.10 2.21
CA ASP A 78 -11.13 -11.27 2.83
C ASP A 78 -12.45 -11.68 2.16
N GLN A 79 -13.01 -10.79 1.33
CA GLN A 79 -14.24 -11.06 0.60
C GLN A 79 -13.96 -11.89 -0.68
N PRO A 80 -14.74 -12.95 -0.94
CA PRO A 80 -14.62 -13.72 -2.17
C PRO A 80 -14.91 -12.82 -3.38
N LEU A 81 -14.24 -13.12 -4.51
CA LEU A 81 -14.36 -12.38 -5.77
C LEU A 81 -14.18 -10.85 -5.63
N THR A 82 -13.43 -10.43 -4.60
CA THR A 82 -13.11 -9.04 -4.34
C THR A 82 -11.60 -8.90 -4.33
N TYR A 83 -11.12 -8.07 -5.23
CA TYR A 83 -9.71 -7.86 -5.51
C TYR A 83 -9.35 -6.44 -5.18
N ARG A 84 -8.24 -6.25 -4.48
CA ARG A 84 -7.78 -4.92 -4.08
C ARG A 84 -6.32 -4.76 -4.47
N ALA A 85 -6.01 -3.61 -5.05
CA ALA A 85 -4.67 -3.19 -5.37
C ALA A 85 -4.47 -1.76 -4.89
N ARG A 86 -3.33 -1.47 -4.29
CA ARG A 86 -2.84 -0.10 -4.12
C ARG A 86 -2.05 0.26 -5.35
N VAL A 87 -2.29 1.45 -5.85
CA VAL A 87 -1.64 1.96 -7.06
C VAL A 87 -1.22 3.39 -6.81
N ARG A 88 -0.03 3.77 -7.27
CA ARG A 88 0.40 5.16 -7.35
C ARG A 88 0.75 5.48 -8.78
N VAL A 89 0.25 6.61 -9.26
CA VAL A 89 0.57 7.13 -10.58
C VAL A 89 1.02 8.59 -10.50
N PRO A 90 1.92 9.03 -11.41
CA PRO A 90 2.38 10.40 -11.47
C PRO A 90 1.28 11.34 -11.98
N ASP A 91 1.50 12.66 -11.87
CA ASP A 91 0.55 13.67 -12.37
C ASP A 91 0.37 13.62 -13.89
N GLN A 92 1.41 13.22 -14.63
CA GLN A 92 1.38 13.02 -16.08
C GLN A 92 2.23 11.80 -16.48
N PRO A 93 1.81 11.02 -17.49
CA PRO A 93 0.53 11.11 -18.21
C PRO A 93 -0.67 10.67 -17.34
N ARG A 94 -1.90 10.84 -17.85
CA ARG A 94 -3.10 10.33 -17.18
C ARG A 94 -3.14 8.81 -17.25
N TYR A 95 -3.73 8.19 -16.24
CA TYR A 95 -3.86 6.74 -16.14
C TYR A 95 -5.30 6.31 -15.94
N ARG A 96 -5.55 5.05 -16.27
CA ARG A 96 -6.83 4.39 -16.06
C ARG A 96 -6.63 2.93 -15.69
N VAL A 97 -7.65 2.36 -15.08
CA VAL A 97 -7.74 0.92 -14.84
C VAL A 97 -8.76 0.33 -15.80
N CYS A 98 -8.28 -0.44 -16.76
CA CYS A 98 -9.11 -1.24 -17.65
C CYS A 98 -9.47 -2.55 -16.93
N TYR A 99 -10.70 -3.02 -17.07
CA TYR A 99 -11.14 -4.29 -16.47
C TYR A 99 -11.98 -5.13 -17.43
N SER A 100 -11.93 -6.44 -17.25
CA SER A 100 -12.71 -7.41 -18.02
C SER A 100 -12.84 -8.74 -17.29
N THR A 101 -13.73 -9.59 -17.78
CA THR A 101 -13.77 -11.01 -17.42
C THR A 101 -13.47 -11.96 -18.58
N TRP A 102 -13.02 -11.42 -19.72
CA TRP A 102 -12.89 -12.15 -20.96
C TRP A 102 -11.53 -11.95 -21.61
N TRP A 103 -10.85 -13.06 -21.91
CA TRP A 103 -9.63 -13.07 -22.72
C TRP A 103 -9.80 -14.02 -23.91
N PRO A 104 -10.00 -13.48 -25.13
CA PRO A 104 -10.14 -14.30 -26.33
C PRO A 104 -8.87 -15.08 -26.66
N LYS A 105 -9.02 -16.27 -27.23
CA LYS A 105 -7.88 -17.06 -27.75
C LYS A 105 -7.02 -16.24 -28.72
N ASN A 106 -5.72 -16.49 -28.72
CA ASN A 106 -4.75 -15.88 -29.64
C ASN A 106 -4.66 -14.34 -29.57
N THR A 107 -5.17 -13.71 -28.50
CA THR A 107 -5.01 -12.26 -28.28
C THR A 107 -3.96 -11.99 -27.21
N SER A 108 -3.24 -10.89 -27.34
CA SER A 108 -2.16 -10.50 -26.40
C SER A 108 -2.69 -9.93 -25.09
N ALA A 109 -3.96 -9.53 -25.03
CA ALA A 109 -4.58 -8.94 -23.85
C ALA A 109 -6.08 -9.25 -23.80
N PRO A 110 -6.71 -9.17 -22.62
CA PRO A 110 -8.15 -9.23 -22.47
C PRO A 110 -8.88 -8.20 -23.31
N GLU A 111 -10.11 -8.53 -23.71
CA GLU A 111 -11.02 -7.58 -24.32
C GLU A 111 -11.65 -6.72 -23.22
N TRP A 112 -11.26 -5.46 -23.15
CA TRP A 112 -11.64 -4.58 -22.05
C TRP A 112 -13.10 -4.17 -22.13
N PHE A 113 -13.86 -4.36 -21.05
CA PHE A 113 -15.25 -3.93 -21.00
C PHE A 113 -15.38 -2.44 -20.77
N ALA A 114 -14.53 -1.89 -19.91
CA ALA A 114 -14.49 -0.47 -19.61
C ALA A 114 -13.20 -0.09 -18.88
N ALA A 115 -13.02 1.23 -18.71
CA ALA A 115 -11.94 1.81 -17.92
C ALA A 115 -12.49 2.79 -16.88
N VAL A 116 -11.83 2.82 -15.72
CA VAL A 116 -12.03 3.84 -14.69
C VAL A 116 -10.81 4.73 -14.63
N ASP A 117 -11.02 6.04 -14.76
CA ASP A 117 -9.96 7.05 -14.61
C ASP A 117 -9.31 6.97 -13.23
N LEU A 118 -7.99 7.00 -13.21
CA LEU A 118 -7.18 6.92 -12.00
C LEU A 118 -6.55 8.30 -11.74
N PRO A 119 -6.98 9.02 -10.67
CA PRO A 119 -6.37 10.29 -10.33
C PRO A 119 -4.91 10.10 -9.88
N PRO A 120 -4.06 11.12 -10.08
CA PRO A 120 -2.66 11.03 -9.69
C PRO A 120 -2.48 11.02 -8.18
N GLY A 121 -1.35 10.45 -7.75
CA GLY A 121 -1.09 10.09 -6.36
C GLY A 121 -1.48 8.64 -6.05
N GLU A 122 -1.62 8.33 -4.76
CA GLU A 122 -2.00 7.01 -4.30
C GLU A 122 -3.52 6.79 -4.38
N SER A 123 -3.91 5.63 -4.85
CA SER A 123 -5.30 5.19 -4.97
C SER A 123 -5.43 3.71 -4.60
N VAL A 124 -6.57 3.35 -4.04
CA VAL A 124 -6.97 1.96 -3.83
C VAL A 124 -7.96 1.59 -4.92
N VAL A 125 -7.56 0.63 -5.75
CA VAL A 125 -8.39 0.04 -6.79
C VAL A 125 -9.02 -1.22 -6.23
N THR A 126 -10.35 -1.30 -6.28
CA THR A 126 -11.12 -2.48 -5.89
C THR A 126 -11.92 -2.99 -7.08
N VAL A 127 -11.65 -4.21 -7.51
CA VAL A 127 -12.46 -4.91 -8.52
C VAL A 127 -13.27 -5.98 -7.82
N LYS A 128 -14.59 -5.94 -7.98
CA LYS A 128 -15.51 -6.87 -7.32
C LYS A 128 -16.45 -7.48 -8.34
N ILE A 129 -16.64 -8.79 -8.24
CA ILE A 129 -17.69 -9.50 -8.96
C ILE A 129 -18.77 -9.94 -7.99
N GLY A 130 -20.03 -9.66 -8.32
CA GLY A 130 -21.15 -10.11 -7.51
C GLY A 130 -22.49 -9.60 -8.03
N SER A 131 -23.56 -10.08 -7.40
CA SER A 131 -24.91 -9.58 -7.63
C SER A 131 -25.05 -8.17 -7.04
N ASP A 132 -25.57 -7.23 -7.84
CA ASP A 132 -25.92 -5.90 -7.36
C ASP A 132 -27.26 -5.97 -6.61
N PRO A 133 -27.34 -5.54 -5.34
CA PRO A 133 -28.54 -5.67 -4.53
C PRO A 133 -29.74 -4.87 -5.06
N ARG A 134 -29.52 -3.93 -6.00
CA ARG A 134 -30.57 -3.05 -6.54
C ARG A 134 -31.37 -3.70 -7.65
N ASP A 135 -30.73 -4.50 -8.49
CA ASP A 135 -31.34 -5.10 -9.69
C ASP A 135 -31.09 -6.62 -9.80
N SER A 136 -30.41 -7.21 -8.82
CA SER A 136 -30.01 -8.63 -8.78
C SER A 136 -29.12 -9.08 -9.94
N GLN A 137 -28.68 -8.18 -10.83
CA GLN A 137 -27.81 -8.52 -11.94
C GLN A 137 -26.39 -8.71 -11.44
N TRP A 138 -25.70 -9.71 -12.00
CA TRP A 138 -24.29 -9.90 -11.71
C TRP A 138 -23.46 -8.91 -12.49
N LYS A 139 -22.57 -8.23 -11.80
CA LYS A 139 -21.72 -7.18 -12.37
C LYS A 139 -20.28 -7.38 -11.95
N ILE A 140 -19.36 -6.99 -12.83
CA ILE A 140 -18.00 -6.63 -12.45
C ILE A 140 -18.00 -5.13 -12.15
N THR A 141 -17.54 -4.75 -10.98
CA THR A 141 -17.46 -3.36 -10.53
C THR A 141 -16.01 -3.01 -10.27
N ALA A 142 -15.51 -1.94 -10.90
CA ALA A 142 -14.24 -1.32 -10.56
C ALA A 142 -14.49 -0.03 -9.77
N THR A 143 -13.89 0.07 -8.59
CA THR A 143 -13.97 1.24 -7.70
C THR A 143 -12.56 1.75 -7.44
N VAL A 144 -12.34 3.03 -7.70
CA VAL A 144 -11.09 3.74 -7.42
C VAL A 144 -11.36 4.70 -6.27
N GLN A 145 -10.66 4.52 -5.16
CA GLN A 145 -10.72 5.40 -3.99
C GLN A 145 -9.40 6.15 -3.87
N SER A 146 -9.46 7.47 -3.83
CA SER A 146 -8.29 8.33 -3.59
C SER A 146 -8.67 9.50 -2.69
N GLU A 147 -7.68 10.31 -2.31
CA GLU A 147 -7.90 11.55 -1.56
C GLU A 147 -8.79 12.55 -2.34
N ARG A 148 -8.81 12.46 -3.68
CA ARG A 148 -9.60 13.34 -4.55
C ARG A 148 -11.06 12.87 -4.71
N GLY A 149 -11.40 11.71 -4.15
CA GLY A 149 -12.76 11.17 -4.15
C GLY A 149 -12.83 9.71 -4.59
N THR A 150 -14.07 9.22 -4.75
CA THR A 150 -14.34 7.85 -5.20
C THR A 150 -14.96 7.86 -6.58
N LYS A 151 -14.40 7.07 -7.49
CA LYS A 151 -14.97 6.79 -8.81
C LYS A 151 -15.36 5.32 -8.88
N ARG A 152 -16.50 5.03 -9.51
CA ARG A 152 -17.01 3.66 -9.65
C ARG A 152 -17.61 3.48 -11.04
N LEU A 153 -17.28 2.36 -11.65
CA LEU A 153 -17.93 1.88 -12.86
C LEU A 153 -18.31 0.42 -12.70
N ALA A 154 -19.39 0.00 -13.35
CA ALA A 154 -19.86 -1.37 -13.29
C ALA A 154 -20.37 -1.81 -14.66
N THR A 155 -20.06 -3.06 -15.03
CA THR A 155 -20.52 -3.69 -16.26
C THR A 155 -21.29 -4.95 -15.91
N VAL A 156 -22.45 -5.14 -16.54
CA VAL A 156 -23.26 -6.37 -16.40
C VAL A 156 -22.51 -7.53 -17.04
N LEU A 157 -22.47 -8.66 -16.34
CA LEU A 157 -21.76 -9.85 -16.80
C LEU A 157 -22.67 -10.78 -17.63
N PRO A 158 -22.14 -11.39 -18.71
CA PRO A 158 -22.81 -12.47 -19.42
C PRO A 158 -23.12 -13.67 -18.50
N ALA A 159 -24.22 -14.36 -18.77
CA ALA A 159 -24.68 -15.49 -17.95
C ALA A 159 -23.68 -16.65 -17.93
N GLU A 160 -22.95 -16.88 -19.03
CA GLU A 160 -21.89 -17.89 -19.07
C GLU A 160 -20.77 -17.61 -18.04
N HIS A 161 -20.34 -16.36 -17.90
CA HIS A 161 -19.29 -15.98 -16.95
C HIS A 161 -19.78 -16.12 -15.50
N VAL A 162 -21.03 -15.73 -15.24
CA VAL A 162 -21.65 -15.85 -13.91
C VAL A 162 -21.69 -17.30 -13.45
N THR A 163 -22.00 -18.23 -14.35
CA THR A 163 -22.05 -19.66 -14.04
C THR A 163 -20.68 -20.16 -13.57
N ILE A 164 -19.60 -19.73 -14.23
CA ILE A 164 -18.21 -20.09 -13.87
C ILE A 164 -17.84 -19.52 -12.50
N PHE A 165 -18.09 -18.23 -12.24
CA PHE A 165 -17.73 -17.60 -10.97
C PHE A 165 -18.52 -18.14 -9.77
N ARG A 166 -19.74 -18.67 -10.00
CA ARG A 166 -20.53 -19.32 -8.96
C ARG A 166 -20.11 -20.77 -8.72
N GLY A 167 -19.67 -21.48 -9.76
CA GLY A 167 -19.44 -22.92 -9.73
C GLY A 167 -18.05 -23.34 -9.27
N THR A 168 -17.02 -22.54 -9.58
CA THR A 168 -15.63 -22.99 -9.46
C THR A 168 -14.83 -22.10 -8.50
N HIS A 169 -14.11 -22.73 -7.57
CA HIS A 169 -13.31 -22.05 -6.54
C HIS A 169 -11.79 -22.07 -6.83
N ASP A 170 -11.35 -22.84 -7.83
CA ASP A 170 -9.94 -22.92 -8.21
C ASP A 170 -9.63 -21.95 -9.35
N ALA A 171 -9.01 -20.83 -8.98
CA ALA A 171 -8.48 -19.83 -9.90
C ALA A 171 -6.96 -19.75 -9.78
N LEU A 172 -6.28 -19.71 -10.92
CA LEU A 172 -4.85 -19.42 -10.97
C LEU A 172 -4.65 -17.91 -10.87
N ARG A 173 -3.84 -17.47 -9.91
CA ARG A 173 -3.58 -16.05 -9.66
C ARG A 173 -2.20 -15.67 -10.17
N LEU A 174 -2.16 -14.83 -11.20
CA LEU A 174 -0.94 -14.42 -11.91
C LEU A 174 -0.73 -12.89 -11.93
N GLY A 175 -1.65 -12.11 -11.34
CA GLY A 175 -1.52 -10.65 -11.20
C GLY A 175 -0.46 -10.22 -10.18
N ILE A 176 -0.44 -8.93 -9.82
CA ILE A 176 0.53 -8.43 -8.83
C ILE A 176 0.42 -9.19 -7.49
N GLY A 177 1.58 -9.46 -6.90
CA GLY A 177 1.72 -10.03 -5.56
C GLY A 177 1.63 -8.97 -4.47
N ASN A 178 1.98 -9.37 -3.24
CA ASN A 178 2.05 -8.45 -2.09
C ASN A 178 3.25 -7.49 -2.17
N GLU A 179 4.22 -7.79 -3.03
CA GLU A 179 5.39 -6.95 -3.28
C GLU A 179 5.02 -5.76 -4.18
N THR A 180 5.76 -4.65 -4.03
CA THR A 180 5.57 -3.48 -4.89
C THR A 180 6.20 -3.73 -6.25
N VAL A 181 5.37 -3.77 -7.30
CA VAL A 181 5.80 -3.76 -8.69
C VAL A 181 5.92 -2.31 -9.15
N ARG A 182 7.02 -1.98 -9.83
CA ARG A 182 7.28 -0.65 -10.39
C ARG A 182 7.47 -0.74 -11.90
N ALA A 183 7.02 0.28 -12.61
CA ALA A 183 7.25 0.41 -14.05
C ALA A 183 7.37 1.89 -14.44
N GLY A 184 7.89 2.16 -15.63
CA GLY A 184 8.03 3.53 -16.15
C GLY A 184 6.68 4.15 -16.56
N THR A 185 6.67 5.46 -16.79
CA THR A 185 5.44 6.22 -17.13
C THR A 185 4.78 5.86 -18.47
N SER A 186 5.44 5.10 -19.34
CA SER A 186 4.86 4.61 -20.60
C SER A 186 4.36 3.17 -20.51
N SER A 187 4.62 2.50 -19.39
CA SER A 187 4.31 1.08 -19.19
C SER A 187 2.93 0.87 -18.60
N SER A 188 2.43 -0.36 -18.73
CA SER A 188 1.24 -0.83 -18.02
C SER A 188 1.63 -1.83 -16.93
N ILE A 189 0.74 -2.03 -15.94
CA ILE A 189 0.91 -3.03 -14.89
C ILE A 189 -0.36 -3.88 -14.81
N ARG A 190 -0.22 -5.20 -14.95
CA ARG A 190 -1.30 -6.18 -14.75
C ARG A 190 -1.64 -6.29 -13.27
N LEU A 191 -2.65 -5.54 -12.83
CA LEU A 191 -3.09 -5.51 -11.44
C LEU A 191 -3.73 -6.84 -11.02
N ILE A 192 -4.59 -7.38 -11.87
CA ILE A 192 -5.32 -8.63 -11.60
C ILE A 192 -5.25 -9.50 -12.85
N ASP A 193 -4.88 -10.76 -12.65
CA ASP A 193 -4.92 -11.82 -13.64
C ASP A 193 -5.27 -13.11 -12.91
N ASP A 194 -6.56 -13.26 -12.61
CA ASP A 194 -7.10 -14.48 -12.03
C ASP A 194 -7.82 -15.28 -13.12
N ARG A 195 -7.35 -16.48 -13.44
CA ARG A 195 -7.86 -17.32 -14.53
C ARG A 195 -8.59 -18.52 -13.98
N TRP A 196 -9.83 -18.74 -14.44
CA TRP A 196 -10.61 -19.89 -14.05
C TRP A 196 -10.32 -21.09 -14.94
N LEU A 197 -10.14 -22.24 -14.30
CA LEU A 197 -9.99 -23.52 -14.98
C LEU A 197 -11.37 -24.01 -15.38
N ALA A 198 -11.80 -23.74 -16.61
CA ALA A 198 -13.02 -24.28 -17.18
C ALA A 198 -12.68 -25.32 -18.26
N GLY A 199 -12.43 -26.57 -17.88
CA GLY A 199 -12.16 -27.68 -18.81
C GLY A 199 -11.28 -28.82 -18.26
N ASN A 200 -11.35 -30.00 -18.89
CA ASN A 200 -10.62 -31.25 -18.51
C ASN A 200 -9.09 -31.20 -18.74
N ALA A 201 -8.55 -30.11 -19.27
CA ALA A 201 -7.14 -29.95 -19.54
C ALA A 201 -6.50 -29.06 -18.47
N GLY A 202 -5.70 -29.66 -17.60
CA GLY A 202 -4.84 -28.93 -16.67
C GLY A 202 -4.00 -27.92 -17.45
N VAL A 203 -4.11 -26.65 -17.09
CA VAL A 203 -3.47 -25.54 -17.80
C VAL A 203 -1.95 -25.65 -17.65
N LEU A 204 -1.26 -25.77 -18.80
CA LEU A 204 0.16 -25.48 -18.93
C LEU A 204 0.39 -24.02 -18.51
N LEU A 205 1.41 -23.76 -17.69
CA LEU A 205 1.81 -22.43 -17.25
C LEU A 205 2.21 -21.58 -18.47
N TYR A 206 1.25 -20.84 -19.04
CA TYR A 206 1.53 -19.86 -20.08
C TYR A 206 1.97 -18.56 -19.39
N GLY A 207 3.22 -18.15 -19.62
CA GLY A 207 3.71 -16.80 -19.32
C GLY A 207 3.07 -15.76 -20.26
N ASP A 208 3.85 -14.82 -20.80
CA ASP A 208 3.39 -13.75 -21.71
C ASP A 208 2.84 -14.21 -23.08
N LYS A 209 2.59 -15.52 -23.27
CA LYS A 209 2.04 -16.06 -24.51
C LYS A 209 0.52 -15.94 -24.52
N PRO A 210 -0.10 -15.55 -25.66
CA PRO A 210 -1.55 -15.57 -25.82
C PRO A 210 -2.15 -16.92 -25.43
N PRO A 211 -3.35 -16.93 -24.81
CA PRO A 211 -3.98 -18.18 -24.43
C PRO A 211 -4.40 -18.96 -25.68
N SER A 212 -4.21 -20.28 -25.65
CA SER A 212 -4.60 -21.19 -26.74
C SER A 212 -6.11 -21.35 -26.87
N GLU A 213 -6.84 -21.06 -25.79
CA GLU A 213 -8.29 -21.15 -25.70
C GLU A 213 -8.87 -19.87 -25.12
N ASN A 214 -10.18 -19.70 -25.27
CA ASN A 214 -10.88 -18.59 -24.65
C ASN A 214 -10.85 -18.75 -23.13
N GLN A 215 -10.44 -17.70 -22.41
CA GLN A 215 -10.33 -17.73 -20.97
C GLN A 215 -11.35 -16.79 -20.32
N VAL A 216 -12.05 -17.34 -19.34
CA VAL A 216 -12.87 -16.56 -18.39
C VAL A 216 -12.03 -16.37 -17.14
N GLY A 217 -11.99 -15.14 -16.65
CA GLY A 217 -11.19 -14.77 -15.50
C GLY A 217 -11.58 -13.42 -14.96
N VAL A 218 -10.78 -12.89 -14.05
CA VAL A 218 -10.87 -11.50 -13.61
C VAL A 218 -9.58 -10.82 -14.00
N PHE A 219 -9.70 -9.84 -14.89
CA PHE A 219 -8.57 -9.12 -15.42
C PHE A 219 -8.70 -7.64 -15.11
N ALA A 220 -7.63 -7.03 -14.61
CA ALA A 220 -7.52 -5.59 -14.49
C ALA A 220 -6.09 -5.15 -14.78
N GLU A 221 -5.96 -4.04 -15.49
CA GLU A 221 -4.66 -3.51 -15.90
C GLU A 221 -4.64 -2.00 -15.74
N LEU A 222 -3.57 -1.52 -15.12
CA LEU A 222 -3.22 -0.11 -15.07
C LEU A 222 -2.56 0.26 -16.40
N GLN A 223 -3.14 1.21 -17.13
CA GLN A 223 -2.64 1.64 -18.43
C GLN A 223 -2.61 3.17 -18.51
N PRO A 224 -1.66 3.74 -19.27
CA PRO A 224 -1.76 5.14 -19.69
C PRO A 224 -3.08 5.38 -20.43
N ASP A 225 -3.71 6.52 -20.20
CA ASP A 225 -4.97 6.87 -20.87
C ASP A 225 -4.69 7.37 -22.30
N GLN A 226 -5.00 6.53 -23.29
CA GLN A 226 -4.75 6.78 -24.71
C GLN A 226 -6.03 7.08 -25.52
N GLY A 227 -7.17 7.33 -24.86
CA GLY A 227 -8.46 7.51 -25.54
C GLY A 227 -9.35 6.25 -25.52
N PRO A 228 -10.43 6.17 -26.30
CA PRO A 228 -11.44 5.11 -26.18
C PRO A 228 -10.87 3.67 -26.15
N ILE A 229 -11.58 2.77 -25.46
CA ILE A 229 -11.34 1.32 -25.48
C ILE A 229 -11.98 0.73 -26.74
#